data_AF-A0A7S3V5L2-F1
#
_entry.id   AF-A0A7S3V5L2-F1
#
_cell.length_a   1.000
_cell.length_b   1.000
_cell.length_c   1.000
_cell.angle_alpha   90.00
_cell.angle_beta   90.00
_cell.angle_gamma   90.00
#
_symmetry.space_group_name_H-M   'P 1'
#
loop_
_entity.id
_entity.type
_entity.pdbx_description
1 polymer ?
#
loop_
_entity_poly.entity_id
_entity_poly.type
_entity_poly.pdbx_seq_one_letter_code
_entity_poly.pdbx_strand_id
1 'polypeptide(L)'
;MKFLVPITTAFIAAGSLVNVSEAYAPVVICPGFGNDSIDYDTPLGQPSEVGLKSVLARRGFEPDNIYTVPLKRSDWVRVAGGLLDIPAFYTNNAKPTGRGYGWYIDRLKQSVDQAYEESGGEKVILMAHSAGGWLARAAMSDGVWSTDADGETVRTSDKIQCLVTLGAIHKVPEDESTCVTRGCLKYTDNEFPGAFLSEEGVKYVTVGGAAVVGDKRKDDEFLIESSESLKDADDLYAKRGEGSAARVAFTSYEAVAGKGDIIGDGVVPFEWTQLKGARNVELPGVVHSINEAGTTIATDRWYGSENVIDRWLPIVLEETGLSKGKGSSQQNGASNLSPFAGLQEWASNLMAKPEDESVASSRRGAIKDIVAVMALTVGSMVPLTDSVRVANAMYENAPVGVSEITKLPSGVSYQDLRQGDGDVVSEGKRVNIQWSLKRSNGYIIDSSASNDGVPFIFVVGNTNKDAGNRAIKGLDEGIRGMNVGGIRRIVMPPSQTFTEGLGEGSPGPIPPGFGPKQRIERVMKLRADVPDESFLLDVKPTRVQ
;
A
#
# COMPACT_ATOMS: atom_id res chain seq x y z
N MET A 1 -63.83 -60.70 3.26
CA MET A 1 -64.28 -59.36 3.71
C MET A 1 -63.05 -58.54 4.06
N LYS A 2 -62.66 -57.59 3.19
CA LYS A 2 -61.94 -56.32 3.46
C LYS A 2 -61.59 -55.72 2.10
N PHE A 3 -62.20 -54.58 1.81
CA PHE A 3 -62.12 -53.85 0.56
C PHE A 3 -60.77 -53.11 0.46
N LEU A 4 -60.20 -53.13 -0.75
CA LEU A 4 -59.08 -52.31 -1.20
C LEU A 4 -59.62 -51.00 -1.81
N VAL A 5 -59.15 -49.86 -1.32
CA VAL A 5 -59.09 -48.58 -2.06
C VAL A 5 -57.79 -47.89 -1.68
N PRO A 6 -56.92 -47.48 -2.63
CA PRO A 6 -55.71 -46.74 -2.33
C PRO A 6 -56.00 -45.24 -2.14
N ILE A 7 -55.38 -44.65 -1.12
CA ILE A 7 -55.45 -43.23 -0.77
C ILE A 7 -54.51 -42.47 -1.71
N THR A 8 -55.05 -41.49 -2.43
CA THR A 8 -54.33 -40.45 -3.16
C THR A 8 -53.69 -39.46 -2.17
N THR A 9 -52.36 -39.37 -2.15
CA THR A 9 -51.66 -38.30 -1.43
C THR A 9 -51.42 -37.13 -2.39
N ALA A 10 -52.15 -36.05 -2.18
CA ALA A 10 -51.89 -34.76 -2.82
C ALA A 10 -50.61 -34.14 -2.22
N PHE A 11 -49.62 -33.85 -3.06
CA PHE A 11 -48.51 -32.98 -2.69
C PHE A 11 -49.01 -31.54 -2.65
N ILE A 12 -49.09 -30.96 -1.45
CA ILE A 12 -49.26 -29.52 -1.26
C ILE A 12 -47.87 -28.88 -1.34
N ALA A 13 -47.67 -28.03 -2.34
CA ALA A 13 -46.53 -27.15 -2.44
C ALA A 13 -46.54 -26.15 -1.28
N ALA A 14 -45.62 -26.30 -0.34
CA ALA A 14 -45.28 -25.26 0.61
C ALA A 14 -44.03 -24.53 0.10
N GLY A 15 -44.25 -23.60 -0.84
CA GLY A 15 -43.30 -22.54 -1.12
C GLY A 15 -43.26 -21.61 0.08
N SER A 16 -42.31 -21.85 0.98
CA SER A 16 -41.86 -20.84 1.93
C SER A 16 -40.92 -19.91 1.17
N LEU A 17 -41.48 -18.82 0.63
CA LEU A 17 -40.73 -17.61 0.31
C LEU A 17 -40.11 -17.11 1.61
N VAL A 18 -38.89 -17.57 1.87
CA VAL A 18 -37.99 -16.85 2.77
C VAL A 18 -37.74 -15.53 2.07
N ASN A 19 -38.19 -14.43 2.69
CA ASN A 19 -37.78 -13.09 2.29
C ASN A 19 -36.25 -13.07 2.39
N VAL A 20 -35.57 -13.30 1.27
CA VAL A 20 -34.19 -12.91 1.08
C VAL A 20 -34.21 -11.42 1.28
N SER A 21 -33.67 -10.92 2.39
CA SER A 21 -33.40 -9.49 2.46
C SER A 21 -32.50 -9.21 1.26
N GLU A 22 -32.97 -8.45 0.26
CA GLU A 22 -32.15 -8.07 -0.89
C GLU A 22 -30.85 -7.46 -0.34
N ALA A 23 -29.78 -8.26 -0.38
CA ALA A 23 -28.45 -7.79 -0.07
C ALA A 23 -28.10 -6.74 -1.11
N TYR A 24 -27.35 -5.73 -0.71
CA TYR A 24 -26.87 -4.77 -1.70
C TYR A 24 -25.93 -5.42 -2.70
N ALA A 25 -25.80 -4.79 -3.87
CA ALA A 25 -24.96 -5.21 -4.98
C ALA A 25 -23.55 -5.63 -4.53
N PRO A 26 -22.91 -6.58 -5.24
CA PRO A 26 -21.56 -7.03 -4.92
C PRO A 26 -20.56 -5.88 -4.93
N VAL A 27 -19.59 -5.95 -4.02
CA VAL A 27 -18.59 -4.90 -3.81
C VAL A 27 -17.20 -5.43 -4.12
N VAL A 28 -16.42 -4.66 -4.88
CA VAL A 28 -14.98 -4.88 -5.03
C VAL A 28 -14.23 -3.70 -4.40
N ILE A 29 -13.55 -3.98 -3.30
CA ILE A 29 -12.66 -3.01 -2.65
C ILE A 29 -11.36 -2.94 -3.46
N CYS A 30 -10.98 -1.72 -3.88
CA CYS A 30 -9.78 -1.46 -4.66
C CYS A 30 -8.72 -0.78 -3.76
N PRO A 31 -7.68 -1.51 -3.31
CA PRO A 31 -6.72 -0.98 -2.35
C PRO A 31 -5.90 0.22 -2.83
N GLY A 32 -5.54 1.07 -1.88
CA GLY A 32 -4.64 2.21 -2.09
C GLY A 32 -3.17 1.80 -2.15
N PHE A 33 -2.34 2.72 -2.65
CA PHE A 33 -0.89 2.52 -2.76
C PHE A 33 -0.29 2.10 -1.41
N GLY A 34 0.42 0.96 -1.42
CA GLY A 34 1.09 0.41 -0.24
C GLY A 34 0.19 -0.40 0.70
N ASN A 35 -1.11 -0.51 0.43
CA ASN A 35 -1.99 -1.41 1.17
C ASN A 35 -1.90 -2.86 0.67
N ASP A 36 -2.10 -3.80 1.58
CA ASP A 36 -2.38 -5.22 1.30
C ASP A 36 -3.90 -5.43 1.35
N SER A 37 -4.42 -6.44 0.66
CA SER A 37 -5.85 -6.78 0.75
C SER A 37 -6.27 -7.05 2.20
N ILE A 38 -5.37 -7.63 3.00
CA ILE A 38 -5.67 -7.95 4.41
C ILE A 38 -5.92 -6.69 5.26
N ASP A 39 -5.43 -5.51 4.85
CA ASP A 39 -5.64 -4.27 5.60
C ASP A 39 -7.12 -3.84 5.62
N TYR A 40 -7.94 -4.33 4.68
CA TYR A 40 -9.38 -4.03 4.62
C TYR A 40 -10.24 -5.02 5.41
N ASP A 41 -9.62 -6.08 5.93
CA ASP A 41 -10.24 -7.10 6.77
C ASP A 41 -9.73 -6.99 8.21
N THR A 42 -8.41 -7.06 8.42
CA THR A 42 -7.77 -6.92 9.73
C THR A 42 -6.79 -5.74 9.72
N PRO A 43 -7.30 -4.50 9.72
CA PRO A 43 -6.49 -3.29 9.53
C PRO A 43 -5.39 -3.20 10.58
N LEU A 44 -4.13 -3.22 10.14
CA LEU A 44 -2.95 -3.20 11.02
C LEU A 44 -2.91 -4.36 12.04
N GLY A 45 -3.51 -5.50 11.70
CA GLY A 45 -3.60 -6.66 12.59
C GLY A 45 -4.62 -6.50 13.72
N GLN A 46 -5.48 -5.47 13.64
CA GLN A 46 -6.65 -5.35 14.51
C GLN A 46 -7.66 -6.48 14.20
N PRO A 47 -8.58 -6.75 15.14
CA PRO A 47 -9.66 -7.72 14.92
C PRO A 47 -10.46 -7.47 13.64
N SER A 48 -10.99 -8.52 13.02
CA SER A 48 -11.70 -8.39 11.75
C SER A 48 -12.99 -7.58 11.86
N GLU A 49 -13.58 -7.43 13.06
CA GLU A 49 -14.78 -6.61 13.25
C GLU A 49 -14.61 -5.14 12.87
N VAL A 50 -13.38 -4.60 12.93
CA VAL A 50 -13.10 -3.20 12.56
C VAL A 50 -12.72 -3.02 11.09
N GLY A 51 -12.51 -4.11 10.34
CA GLY A 51 -12.22 -4.05 8.91
C GLY A 51 -13.39 -3.51 8.10
N LEU A 52 -13.08 -2.82 7.00
CA LEU A 52 -14.08 -2.27 6.08
C LEU A 52 -15.08 -3.35 5.60
N LYS A 53 -14.62 -4.58 5.38
CA LYS A 53 -15.52 -5.69 5.04
C LYS A 53 -16.61 -5.91 6.09
N SER A 54 -16.22 -6.02 7.36
CA SER A 54 -17.16 -6.21 8.46
C SER A 54 -18.05 -4.98 8.69
N VAL A 55 -17.50 -3.78 8.52
CA VAL A 55 -18.21 -2.50 8.60
C VAL A 55 -19.32 -2.42 7.53
N LEU A 56 -19.05 -2.87 6.31
CA LEU A 56 -20.03 -2.96 5.21
C LEU A 56 -21.05 -4.07 5.46
N ALA A 57 -20.61 -5.24 5.93
CA ALA A 57 -21.51 -6.36 6.25
C ALA A 57 -22.59 -5.95 7.25
N ARG A 58 -22.22 -5.21 8.31
CA ARG A 58 -23.17 -4.66 9.30
C ARG A 58 -24.20 -3.70 8.70
N ARG A 59 -23.94 -3.18 7.49
CA ARG A 59 -24.78 -2.20 6.78
C ARG A 59 -25.63 -2.82 5.67
N GLY A 60 -25.62 -4.15 5.54
CA GLY A 60 -26.52 -4.88 4.65
C GLY A 60 -25.90 -5.34 3.33
N PHE A 61 -24.57 -5.27 3.21
CA PHE A 61 -23.85 -5.99 2.16
C PHE A 61 -23.66 -7.45 2.58
N GLU A 62 -23.81 -8.40 1.66
CA GLU A 62 -23.57 -9.81 1.95
C GLU A 62 -22.05 -10.06 2.08
N PRO A 63 -21.53 -10.58 3.21
CA PRO A 63 -20.10 -10.79 3.42
C PRO A 63 -19.39 -11.55 2.29
N ASP A 64 -20.05 -12.58 1.74
CA ASP A 64 -19.50 -13.40 0.67
C ASP A 64 -19.42 -12.65 -0.68
N ASN A 65 -20.19 -11.57 -0.83
CA ASN A 65 -20.18 -10.69 -2.01
C ASN A 65 -19.30 -9.44 -1.82
N ILE A 66 -18.45 -9.40 -0.77
CA ILE A 66 -17.48 -8.33 -0.54
C ILE A 66 -16.07 -8.83 -0.87
N TYR A 67 -15.60 -8.45 -2.05
CA TYR A 67 -14.30 -8.80 -2.60
C TYR A 67 -13.28 -7.70 -2.31
N THR A 68 -12.01 -8.06 -2.37
CA THR A 68 -10.90 -7.10 -2.33
C THR A 68 -9.88 -7.54 -3.34
N VAL A 69 -9.43 -6.60 -4.20
CA VAL A 69 -8.42 -6.92 -5.22
C VAL A 69 -7.21 -7.57 -4.54
N PRO A 70 -6.77 -8.76 -4.99
CA PRO A 70 -5.73 -9.54 -4.31
C PRO A 70 -4.36 -8.89 -4.53
N LEU A 71 -3.86 -8.23 -3.49
CA LEU A 71 -2.65 -7.43 -3.50
C LEU A 71 -1.86 -7.73 -2.24
N LYS A 72 -0.57 -8.01 -2.42
CA LYS A 72 0.40 -7.96 -1.33
C LYS A 72 1.09 -6.63 -1.33
N ARG A 73 1.46 -6.14 -0.14
CA ARG A 73 2.22 -4.90 -0.01
C ARG A 73 3.49 -4.90 -0.87
N SER A 74 4.11 -6.06 -1.10
CA SER A 74 5.25 -6.26 -2.01
C SER A 74 4.94 -6.10 -3.49
N ASP A 75 3.69 -6.29 -3.93
CA ASP A 75 3.31 -6.13 -5.35
C ASP A 75 3.45 -4.68 -5.81
N TRP A 76 3.34 -3.69 -4.92
CA TRP A 76 3.52 -2.28 -5.27
C TRP A 76 4.93 -1.96 -5.79
N VAL A 77 5.94 -2.80 -5.52
CA VAL A 77 7.27 -2.70 -6.15
C VAL A 77 7.18 -2.86 -7.68
N ARG A 78 6.15 -3.55 -8.19
CA ARG A 78 5.91 -3.71 -9.64
C ARG A 78 5.62 -2.39 -10.35
N VAL A 79 5.20 -1.35 -9.63
CA VAL A 79 5.07 0.01 -10.20
C VAL A 79 6.42 0.54 -10.69
N ALA A 80 7.54 0.11 -10.06
CA ALA A 80 8.88 0.37 -10.57
C ALA A 80 9.16 -0.33 -11.92
N GLY A 81 8.37 -1.34 -12.32
CA GLY A 81 8.39 -1.92 -13.66
C GLY A 81 8.03 -0.92 -14.77
N GLY A 82 7.32 0.18 -14.43
CA GLY A 82 7.12 1.32 -15.31
C GLY A 82 8.43 2.02 -15.73
N LEU A 83 9.50 1.89 -14.93
CA LEU A 83 10.85 2.36 -15.29
C LEU A 83 11.43 1.64 -16.53
N LEU A 84 10.82 0.55 -16.98
CA LEU A 84 11.19 -0.16 -18.22
C LEU A 84 10.34 0.28 -19.43
N ASP A 85 9.32 1.12 -19.25
CA ASP A 85 8.52 1.73 -20.31
C ASP A 85 9.13 3.08 -20.73
N ILE A 86 10.31 3.01 -21.35
CA ILE A 86 11.01 4.18 -21.90
C ILE A 86 10.35 4.57 -23.24
N PRO A 87 10.01 5.86 -23.48
CA PRO A 87 10.22 7.03 -22.62
C PRO A 87 9.02 7.42 -21.74
N ALA A 88 7.90 6.69 -21.83
CA ALA A 88 6.59 7.09 -21.32
C ALA A 88 6.56 7.35 -19.80
N PHE A 89 7.16 6.49 -18.99
CA PHE A 89 7.10 6.65 -17.52
C PHE A 89 7.96 7.82 -17.00
N TYR A 90 9.03 8.15 -17.71
CA TYR A 90 9.96 9.23 -17.35
C TYR A 90 9.54 10.60 -17.86
N THR A 91 8.64 10.63 -18.84
CA THR A 91 8.09 11.84 -19.46
C THR A 91 6.66 12.13 -18.99
N ASN A 92 6.23 11.52 -17.88
CA ASN A 92 4.88 11.63 -17.33
C ASN A 92 3.77 11.28 -18.35
N ASN A 93 3.99 10.23 -19.13
CA ASN A 93 3.08 9.69 -20.14
C ASN A 93 2.77 8.20 -19.89
N ALA A 94 2.92 7.71 -18.65
CA ALA A 94 2.59 6.32 -18.33
C ALA A 94 1.12 6.04 -18.68
N LYS A 95 0.87 4.93 -19.39
CA LYS A 95 -0.49 4.49 -19.70
C LYS A 95 -1.03 3.58 -18.59
N PRO A 96 -2.35 3.55 -18.36
CA PRO A 96 -2.97 2.62 -17.41
C PRO A 96 -2.59 1.16 -17.65
N THR A 97 -2.56 0.74 -18.92
CA THR A 97 -2.23 -0.63 -19.35
C THR A 97 -0.73 -0.89 -19.52
N GLY A 98 0.12 0.09 -19.19
CA GLY A 98 1.58 -0.05 -19.25
C GLY A 98 2.13 -0.93 -18.13
N ARG A 99 3.43 -1.27 -18.18
CA ARG A 99 4.09 -2.18 -17.23
C ARG A 99 4.06 -1.69 -15.78
N GLY A 100 3.88 -0.39 -15.56
CA GLY A 100 3.75 0.21 -14.24
C GLY A 100 2.44 -0.15 -13.53
N TYR A 101 1.31 -0.15 -14.25
CA TYR A 101 -0.03 -0.23 -13.64
C TYR A 101 -0.92 -1.35 -14.19
N GLY A 102 -0.60 -1.90 -15.37
CA GLY A 102 -1.42 -2.92 -16.03
C GLY A 102 -1.66 -4.14 -15.15
N TRP A 103 -0.66 -4.58 -14.39
CA TRP A 103 -0.81 -5.70 -13.45
C TRP A 103 -1.87 -5.46 -12.37
N TYR A 104 -2.10 -4.21 -11.95
CA TYR A 104 -3.15 -3.85 -11.00
C TYR A 104 -4.51 -3.87 -11.71
N ILE A 105 -4.58 -3.29 -12.90
CA ILE A 105 -5.79 -3.26 -13.73
C ILE A 105 -6.26 -4.68 -14.04
N ASP A 106 -5.35 -5.58 -14.41
CA ASP A 106 -5.67 -6.97 -14.71
C ASP A 106 -6.29 -7.67 -13.49
N ARG A 107 -5.71 -7.48 -12.29
CA ARG A 107 -6.25 -8.06 -11.05
C ARG A 107 -7.57 -7.44 -10.64
N LEU A 108 -7.74 -6.14 -10.86
CA LEU A 108 -9.01 -5.46 -10.64
C LEU A 108 -10.09 -6.04 -11.55
N LYS A 109 -9.82 -6.15 -12.85
CA LYS A 109 -10.76 -6.72 -13.83
C LYS A 109 -11.14 -8.15 -13.45
N GLN A 110 -10.16 -9.00 -13.11
CA GLN A 110 -10.41 -10.36 -12.62
C GLN A 110 -11.29 -10.39 -11.36
N SER A 111 -11.08 -9.48 -10.41
CA SER A 111 -11.88 -9.42 -9.18
C SER A 111 -13.32 -8.99 -9.43
N VAL A 112 -13.54 -8.10 -10.40
CA VAL A 112 -14.88 -7.66 -10.82
C VAL A 112 -15.59 -8.75 -11.61
N ASP A 113 -14.89 -9.46 -12.51
CA ASP A 113 -15.47 -10.60 -13.22
C ASP A 113 -15.89 -11.70 -12.25
N GLN A 114 -15.02 -12.03 -11.27
CA GLN A 114 -15.36 -12.96 -10.20
C GLN A 114 -16.62 -12.52 -9.44
N ALA A 115 -16.65 -11.26 -8.97
CA ALA A 115 -17.78 -10.74 -8.20
C ALA A 115 -19.09 -10.72 -9.01
N TYR A 116 -19.00 -10.38 -10.30
CA TYR A 116 -20.15 -10.38 -11.22
C TYR A 116 -20.66 -11.80 -11.47
N GLU A 117 -19.77 -12.78 -11.68
CA GLU A 117 -20.15 -14.16 -11.97
C GLU A 117 -20.73 -14.86 -10.74
N GLU A 118 -20.07 -14.73 -9.58
CA GLU A 118 -20.49 -15.37 -8.34
C GLU A 118 -21.81 -14.79 -7.78
N SER A 119 -22.12 -13.52 -8.08
CA SER A 119 -23.40 -12.90 -7.75
C SER A 119 -24.54 -13.22 -8.73
N GLY A 120 -24.29 -14.00 -9.79
CA GLY A 120 -25.30 -14.34 -10.80
C GLY A 120 -25.56 -13.24 -11.83
N GLY A 121 -24.59 -12.35 -12.04
CA GLY A 121 -24.64 -11.28 -13.03
C GLY A 121 -25.07 -9.92 -12.48
N GLU A 122 -24.96 -9.70 -11.18
CA GLU A 122 -25.24 -8.40 -10.59
C GLU A 122 -24.09 -7.41 -10.87
N LYS A 123 -24.45 -6.17 -11.18
CA LYS A 123 -23.45 -5.12 -11.42
C LYS A 123 -22.70 -4.78 -10.13
N VAL A 124 -21.40 -4.58 -10.24
CA VAL A 124 -20.49 -4.40 -9.11
C VAL A 124 -20.38 -2.92 -8.72
N ILE A 125 -20.32 -2.66 -7.41
CA ILE A 125 -19.89 -1.37 -6.84
C ILE A 125 -18.39 -1.44 -6.53
N LEU A 126 -17.60 -0.54 -7.13
CA LEU A 126 -16.19 -0.39 -6.82
C LEU A 126 -16.03 0.56 -5.62
N MET A 127 -15.45 0.07 -4.53
CA MET A 127 -15.06 0.88 -3.37
C MET A 127 -13.55 1.10 -3.38
N ALA A 128 -13.14 2.21 -3.96
CA ALA A 128 -11.77 2.41 -4.41
C ALA A 128 -11.03 3.45 -3.56
N HIS A 129 -10.08 2.97 -2.77
CA HIS A 129 -9.32 3.78 -1.83
C HIS A 129 -8.07 4.37 -2.48
N SER A 130 -7.84 5.67 -2.31
CA SER A 130 -6.61 6.35 -2.68
C SER A 130 -6.21 6.01 -4.13
N ALA A 131 -5.04 5.41 -4.35
CA ALA A 131 -4.57 5.01 -5.67
C ALA A 131 -5.49 4.04 -6.42
N GLY A 132 -6.16 3.15 -5.68
CA GLY A 132 -7.15 2.25 -6.24
C GLY A 132 -8.28 3.01 -6.94
N GLY A 133 -8.60 4.24 -6.53
CA GLY A 133 -9.63 5.08 -7.13
C GLY A 133 -9.32 5.54 -8.55
N TRP A 134 -8.16 6.16 -8.78
CA TRP A 134 -7.80 6.58 -10.13
C TRP A 134 -7.37 5.39 -11.01
N LEU A 135 -6.84 4.31 -10.44
CA LEU A 135 -6.60 3.05 -11.16
C LEU A 135 -7.91 2.39 -11.60
N ALA A 136 -8.93 2.38 -10.73
CA ALA A 136 -10.25 1.86 -11.07
C ALA A 136 -10.93 2.70 -12.15
N ARG A 137 -10.87 4.03 -12.05
CA ARG A 137 -11.32 4.93 -13.11
C ARG A 137 -10.63 4.61 -14.44
N ALA A 138 -9.30 4.44 -14.42
CA ALA A 138 -8.54 4.15 -15.62
C ALA A 138 -8.79 2.75 -16.21
N ALA A 139 -9.10 1.75 -15.37
CA ALA A 139 -9.41 0.39 -15.79
C ALA A 139 -10.73 0.27 -16.56
N MET A 140 -11.65 1.19 -16.29
CA MET A 140 -13.01 1.15 -16.81
C MET A 140 -13.28 2.19 -17.91
N SER A 141 -12.41 3.20 -18.03
CA SER A 141 -12.70 4.50 -18.68
C SER A 141 -12.98 4.47 -20.18
N ASP A 142 -12.51 3.46 -20.90
CA ASP A 142 -12.75 3.34 -22.35
C ASP A 142 -14.13 2.76 -22.70
N GLY A 143 -14.94 2.41 -21.69
CA GLY A 143 -16.27 1.82 -21.87
C GLY A 143 -16.26 0.35 -22.28
N VAL A 144 -15.08 -0.23 -22.57
CA VAL A 144 -14.91 -1.61 -23.02
C VAL A 144 -14.30 -2.45 -21.91
N TRP A 145 -15.12 -3.32 -21.32
CA TRP A 145 -14.67 -4.18 -20.24
C TRP A 145 -13.75 -5.29 -20.74
N SER A 146 -14.22 -6.03 -21.74
CA SER A 146 -13.48 -7.09 -22.44
C SER A 146 -13.96 -7.23 -23.88
N THR A 147 -13.12 -7.81 -24.72
CA THR A 147 -13.46 -8.22 -26.09
C THR A 147 -13.12 -9.69 -26.22
N ASP A 148 -14.05 -10.51 -26.68
CA ASP A 148 -13.80 -11.93 -26.92
C ASP A 148 -13.04 -12.18 -28.25
N ALA A 149 -12.76 -13.45 -28.54
CA ALA A 149 -12.03 -13.84 -29.75
C ALA A 149 -12.81 -13.59 -31.05
N ASP A 150 -14.13 -13.47 -30.96
CA ASP A 150 -15.02 -13.23 -32.09
C ASP A 150 -15.27 -11.73 -32.33
N GLY A 151 -14.75 -10.88 -31.45
CA GLY A 151 -14.81 -9.41 -31.54
C GLY A 151 -16.01 -8.80 -30.80
N GLU A 152 -16.77 -9.60 -30.06
CA GLU A 152 -17.88 -9.10 -29.25
C GLU A 152 -17.35 -8.41 -27.99
N THR A 153 -17.86 -7.21 -27.73
CA THR A 153 -17.41 -6.36 -26.63
C THR A 153 -18.40 -6.38 -25.48
N VAL A 154 -17.93 -6.70 -24.27
CA VAL A 154 -18.68 -6.47 -23.04
C VAL A 154 -18.47 -5.02 -22.62
N ARG A 155 -19.55 -4.27 -22.40
CA ARG A 155 -19.45 -2.88 -21.96
C ARG A 155 -19.13 -2.82 -20.48
N THR A 156 -18.35 -1.82 -20.08
CA THR A 156 -18.11 -1.48 -18.67
C THR A 156 -19.41 -1.30 -17.90
N SER A 157 -20.39 -0.61 -18.49
CA SER A 157 -21.70 -0.36 -17.88
C SER A 157 -22.51 -1.62 -17.59
N ASP A 158 -22.19 -2.74 -18.24
CA ASP A 158 -22.88 -4.01 -18.03
C ASP A 158 -22.33 -4.74 -16.80
N LYS A 159 -21.08 -4.44 -16.39
CA LYS A 159 -20.40 -5.06 -15.24
C LYS A 159 -20.36 -4.16 -14.01
N ILE A 160 -20.23 -2.85 -14.18
CA ILE A 160 -20.01 -1.89 -13.08
C ILE A 160 -21.24 -0.99 -12.93
N GLN A 161 -21.75 -0.91 -11.70
CA GLN A 161 -22.86 -0.02 -11.34
C GLN A 161 -22.35 1.37 -10.92
N CYS A 162 -21.32 1.40 -10.07
CA CYS A 162 -20.86 2.62 -9.43
C CYS A 162 -19.37 2.57 -9.11
N LEU A 163 -18.65 3.66 -9.38
CA LEU A 163 -17.32 3.91 -8.86
C LEU A 163 -17.41 4.86 -7.65
N VAL A 164 -17.13 4.33 -6.47
CA VAL A 164 -16.96 5.11 -5.24
C VAL A 164 -15.47 5.30 -4.99
N THR A 165 -15.00 6.55 -4.88
CA THR A 165 -13.59 6.83 -4.56
C THR A 165 -13.44 7.46 -3.18
N LEU A 166 -12.48 6.98 -2.39
CA LEU A 166 -12.18 7.44 -1.04
C LEU A 166 -10.78 8.06 -1.03
N GLY A 167 -10.68 9.39 -0.98
CA GLY A 167 -9.39 10.10 -0.98
C GLY A 167 -8.57 9.93 -2.26
N ALA A 168 -9.17 9.59 -3.40
CA ALA A 168 -8.45 9.38 -4.66
C ALA A 168 -8.15 10.71 -5.37
N ILE A 169 -7.00 10.81 -6.03
CA ILE A 169 -6.63 11.98 -6.85
C ILE A 169 -7.34 11.91 -8.19
N HIS A 170 -8.08 12.96 -8.56
CA HIS A 170 -8.76 13.09 -9.85
C HIS A 170 -8.31 14.28 -10.69
N LYS A 171 -7.68 15.29 -10.07
CA LYS A 171 -7.10 16.43 -10.78
C LYS A 171 -5.69 16.12 -11.29
N VAL A 172 -5.41 16.59 -12.50
CA VAL A 172 -4.06 16.57 -13.10
C VAL A 172 -3.32 17.84 -12.63
N PRO A 173 -2.08 17.73 -12.10
CA PRO A 173 -1.29 18.91 -11.74
C PRO A 173 -0.96 19.77 -12.98
N GLU A 174 -0.94 21.09 -12.81
CA GLU A 174 -0.57 22.03 -13.88
C GLU A 174 0.92 21.95 -14.26
N ASP A 175 1.78 21.59 -13.30
CA ASP A 175 3.22 21.40 -13.49
C ASP A 175 3.57 19.90 -13.64
N GLU A 176 4.17 19.53 -14.78
CA GLU A 176 4.57 18.15 -15.06
C GLU A 176 5.58 17.58 -14.05
N SER A 177 6.33 18.43 -13.33
CA SER A 177 7.32 17.98 -12.33
C SER A 177 6.71 17.32 -11.10
N THR A 178 5.39 17.44 -10.88
CA THR A 178 4.66 16.96 -9.68
C THR A 178 3.71 15.78 -9.95
N CYS A 179 3.80 15.12 -11.11
CA CYS A 179 2.86 14.05 -11.45
C CYS A 179 3.13 12.74 -10.67
N VAL A 180 2.53 12.61 -9.48
CA VAL A 180 2.64 11.42 -8.62
C VAL A 180 2.07 10.14 -9.26
N THR A 181 1.22 10.27 -10.28
CA THR A 181 0.69 9.14 -11.07
C THR A 181 1.54 8.82 -12.31
N ARG A 182 2.61 9.59 -12.55
CA ARG A 182 3.56 9.44 -13.68
C ARG A 182 2.90 9.49 -15.05
N GLY A 183 1.77 10.20 -15.17
CA GLY A 183 1.04 10.38 -16.42
C GLY A 183 -0.20 9.53 -16.58
N CYS A 184 -0.41 8.52 -15.73
CA CYS A 184 -1.58 7.64 -15.85
C CYS A 184 -2.89 8.43 -15.70
N LEU A 185 -2.99 9.23 -14.65
CA LEU A 185 -4.17 10.08 -14.44
C LEU A 185 -4.29 11.16 -15.52
N LYS A 186 -3.16 11.72 -15.98
CA LYS A 186 -3.15 12.69 -17.10
C LYS A 186 -3.71 12.08 -18.38
N TYR A 187 -3.29 10.86 -18.72
CA TYR A 187 -3.82 10.11 -19.85
C TYR A 187 -5.32 9.87 -19.69
N THR A 188 -5.74 9.32 -18.53
CA THR A 188 -7.16 9.03 -18.27
C THR A 188 -8.02 10.29 -18.33
N ASP A 189 -7.56 11.43 -17.81
CA ASP A 189 -8.36 12.66 -17.81
C ASP A 189 -8.43 13.32 -19.19
N ASN A 190 -7.37 13.23 -19.99
CA ASN A 190 -7.36 13.74 -21.36
C ASN A 190 -8.29 12.93 -22.28
N GLU A 191 -8.23 11.60 -22.20
CA GLU A 191 -9.01 10.72 -23.08
C GLU A 191 -10.44 10.56 -22.58
N PHE A 192 -10.64 10.51 -21.25
CA PHE A 192 -11.90 10.14 -20.60
C PHE A 192 -12.22 11.08 -19.43
N PRO A 193 -12.52 12.36 -19.70
CA PRO A 193 -12.63 13.40 -18.68
C PRO A 193 -13.83 13.20 -17.75
N GLY A 194 -13.64 13.53 -16.47
CA GLY A 194 -14.69 13.48 -15.45
C GLY A 194 -15.30 12.09 -15.26
N ALA A 195 -16.59 12.07 -14.88
CA ALA A 195 -17.45 10.90 -14.82
C ALA A 195 -17.86 10.42 -16.22
N PHE A 196 -16.88 10.09 -17.06
CA PHE A 196 -17.04 9.89 -18.50
C PHE A 196 -18.17 8.93 -18.89
N LEU A 197 -18.34 7.82 -18.16
CA LEU A 197 -19.36 6.80 -18.46
C LEU A 197 -20.72 7.05 -17.80
N SER A 198 -20.97 8.27 -17.30
CA SER A 198 -22.27 8.59 -16.66
C SER A 198 -23.45 8.43 -17.61
N GLU A 199 -23.26 8.74 -18.88
CA GLU A 199 -24.29 8.61 -19.92
C GLU A 199 -24.56 7.14 -20.28
N GLU A 200 -23.60 6.25 -20.05
CA GLU A 200 -23.76 4.79 -20.20
C GLU A 200 -24.38 4.13 -18.95
N GLY A 201 -24.68 4.92 -17.92
CA GLY A 201 -25.37 4.47 -16.70
C GLY A 201 -24.46 4.10 -15.54
N VAL A 202 -23.14 4.29 -15.66
CA VAL A 202 -22.21 4.12 -14.53
C VAL A 202 -22.33 5.32 -13.60
N LYS A 203 -22.50 5.06 -12.30
CA LYS A 203 -22.53 6.11 -11.27
C LYS A 203 -21.13 6.43 -10.73
N TYR A 204 -20.94 7.66 -10.27
CA TYR A 204 -19.68 8.11 -9.71
C TYR A 204 -19.94 8.88 -8.41
N VAL A 205 -19.32 8.41 -7.31
CA VAL A 205 -19.32 9.11 -6.02
C VAL A 205 -17.87 9.31 -5.61
N THR A 206 -17.50 10.54 -5.26
CA THR A 206 -16.17 10.84 -4.71
C THR A 206 -16.33 11.31 -3.28
N VAL A 207 -15.45 10.83 -2.41
CA VAL A 207 -15.46 11.14 -0.98
C VAL A 207 -14.08 11.67 -0.62
N GLY A 208 -14.02 12.93 -0.24
CA GLY A 208 -12.81 13.64 0.16
C GLY A 208 -12.84 14.04 1.62
N GLY A 209 -11.74 13.80 2.33
CA GLY A 209 -11.53 14.21 3.71
C GLY A 209 -10.92 15.60 3.80
N ALA A 210 -11.35 16.36 4.79
CA ALA A 210 -10.84 17.69 5.11
C ALA A 210 -10.48 17.75 6.61
N ALA A 211 -9.30 17.25 6.96
CA ALA A 211 -8.85 17.05 8.34
C ALA A 211 -7.63 17.89 8.70
N VAL A 212 -6.68 18.05 7.78
CA VAL A 212 -5.36 18.63 8.06
C VAL A 212 -5.06 19.72 7.05
N VAL A 213 -4.80 20.94 7.55
CA VAL A 213 -4.20 22.02 6.76
C VAL A 213 -2.69 21.83 6.77
N GLY A 214 -2.08 21.75 5.60
CA GLY A 214 -0.63 21.63 5.51
C GLY A 214 0.07 22.90 5.99
N ASP A 215 1.12 22.75 6.81
CA ASP A 215 1.92 23.87 7.29
C ASP A 215 3.41 23.50 7.33
N LYS A 216 4.24 24.36 6.74
CA LYS A 216 5.70 24.20 6.67
C LYS A 216 6.42 24.72 7.91
N ARG A 217 5.76 25.55 8.75
CA ARG A 217 6.40 26.42 9.77
C ARG A 217 6.37 25.92 11.22
N LYS A 218 5.64 24.85 11.55
CA LYS A 218 5.52 24.38 12.94
C LYS A 218 6.71 23.53 13.38
N ASP A 219 7.80 24.19 13.79
CA ASP A 219 8.81 23.64 14.74
C ASP A 219 9.59 24.77 15.45
N ASP A 220 9.72 25.97 14.88
CA ASP A 220 10.61 27.02 15.45
C ASP A 220 9.99 27.86 16.59
N GLU A 221 8.66 27.86 16.78
CA GLU A 221 8.00 28.73 17.78
C GLU A 221 7.77 28.04 19.15
N PHE A 222 7.88 26.70 19.23
CA PHE A 222 7.53 25.94 20.45
C PHE A 222 8.75 25.59 21.33
N LEU A 223 9.97 25.97 20.92
CA LEU A 223 11.19 25.71 21.69
C LEU A 223 11.53 26.81 22.74
N ILE A 224 10.69 27.84 22.90
CA ILE A 224 11.04 28.99 23.76
C ILE A 224 10.17 29.14 25.02
N GLU A 225 9.00 28.49 25.17
CA GLU A 225 8.23 28.63 26.42
C GLU A 225 7.76 27.30 27.04
N SER A 226 8.12 27.14 28.32
CA SER A 226 7.70 26.13 29.30
C SER A 226 8.55 24.86 29.45
N SER A 227 9.82 25.05 29.83
CA SER A 227 10.35 24.22 30.92
C SER A 227 9.53 24.50 32.18
N GLU A 228 8.79 23.51 32.68
CA GLU A 228 8.53 23.23 34.13
C GLU A 228 7.16 22.63 34.48
N SER A 229 6.21 22.38 33.56
CA SER A 229 4.87 21.93 34.01
C SER A 229 4.09 20.91 33.18
N LEU A 230 4.71 19.85 32.64
CA LEU A 230 3.95 18.74 32.02
C LEU A 230 4.47 17.40 32.54
N LYS A 231 3.66 16.71 33.36
CA LYS A 231 3.99 15.43 34.01
C LYS A 231 3.32 14.21 33.39
N ASP A 232 2.46 14.37 32.38
CA ASP A 232 1.79 13.24 31.73
C ASP A 232 2.25 13.09 30.26
N ALA A 233 2.69 11.88 29.93
CA ALA A 233 3.19 11.53 28.60
C ALA A 233 2.10 11.68 27.52
N ASP A 234 0.83 11.53 27.90
CA ASP A 234 -0.31 11.60 26.99
C ASP A 234 -0.52 13.02 26.42
N ASP A 235 -0.27 14.07 27.22
CA ASP A 235 -0.33 15.47 26.75
C ASP A 235 0.82 15.82 25.79
N LEU A 236 1.98 15.16 25.96
CA LEU A 236 3.14 15.31 25.07
C LEU A 236 2.89 14.63 23.71
N TYR A 237 2.14 13.52 23.68
CA TYR A 237 1.74 12.82 22.45
C TYR A 237 0.61 13.54 21.72
N ALA A 238 -0.37 14.10 22.45
CA ALA A 238 -1.44 14.91 21.85
C ALA A 238 -0.90 16.18 21.17
N LYS A 239 0.11 16.85 21.76
CA LYS A 239 0.71 18.07 21.18
C LYS A 239 1.70 17.81 20.05
N ARG A 240 2.35 16.64 19.98
CA ARG A 240 3.26 16.27 18.86
C ARG A 240 2.53 15.87 17.58
N GLY A 241 1.27 15.45 17.67
CA GLY A 241 0.49 14.94 16.53
C GLY A 241 0.24 15.97 15.43
N GLU A 242 -0.12 17.21 15.79
CA GLU A 242 -0.51 18.22 14.78
C GLU A 242 0.66 18.91 14.08
N GLY A 243 1.79 19.13 14.78
CA GLY A 243 3.00 19.72 14.18
C GLY A 243 3.66 18.79 13.16
N SER A 244 3.67 17.49 13.43
CA SER A 244 4.16 16.46 12.52
C SER A 244 3.18 16.20 11.36
N ALA A 245 1.88 16.08 11.64
CA ALA A 245 0.87 15.79 10.63
C ALA A 245 0.68 16.94 9.63
N ALA A 246 0.69 18.20 10.08
CA ALA A 246 0.57 19.36 9.19
C ALA A 246 1.78 19.48 8.25
N ARG A 247 3.00 19.15 8.71
CA ARG A 247 4.21 19.17 7.86
C ARG A 247 4.26 18.01 6.88
N VAL A 248 3.84 16.83 7.32
CA VAL A 248 3.65 15.65 6.47
C VAL A 248 2.62 15.96 5.37
N ALA A 249 1.46 16.50 5.77
CA ALA A 249 0.41 16.92 4.87
C ALA A 249 0.90 17.97 3.88
N PHE A 250 1.63 18.99 4.33
CA PHE A 250 2.23 20.00 3.46
C PHE A 250 3.09 19.37 2.37
N THR A 251 3.97 18.45 2.74
CA THR A 251 4.88 17.78 1.80
C THR A 251 4.11 16.92 0.79
N SER A 252 3.07 16.22 1.26
CA SER A 252 2.21 15.41 0.39
C SER A 252 1.42 16.27 -0.59
N TYR A 253 0.81 17.35 -0.09
CA TYR A 253 0.00 18.26 -0.89
C TYR A 253 0.86 19.02 -1.90
N GLU A 254 2.08 19.43 -1.54
CA GLU A 254 3.04 20.01 -2.48
C GLU A 254 3.39 19.01 -3.60
N ALA A 255 3.57 17.73 -3.27
CA ALA A 255 3.81 16.69 -4.27
C ALA A 255 2.59 16.42 -5.16
N VAL A 256 1.36 16.51 -4.65
CA VAL A 256 0.12 16.20 -5.39
C VAL A 256 -0.40 17.39 -6.20
N ALA A 257 -0.28 18.60 -5.66
CA ALA A 257 -0.97 19.80 -6.13
C ALA A 257 -0.01 20.94 -6.49
N GLY A 258 1.29 20.81 -6.23
CA GLY A 258 2.25 21.91 -6.32
C GLY A 258 2.09 22.98 -5.23
N LYS A 259 1.15 22.79 -4.30
CA LYS A 259 0.86 23.71 -3.19
C LYS A 259 0.64 22.93 -1.89
N GLY A 260 1.43 23.25 -0.86
CA GLY A 260 1.41 22.53 0.42
C GLY A 260 0.47 23.11 1.48
N ASP A 261 0.20 24.42 1.46
CA ASP A 261 -0.58 25.16 2.46
C ASP A 261 -2.09 25.14 2.16
N ILE A 262 -2.63 23.93 2.00
CA ILE A 262 -4.04 23.67 1.68
C ILE A 262 -4.64 22.62 2.61
N ILE A 263 -5.97 22.53 2.65
CA ILE A 263 -6.70 21.53 3.45
C ILE A 263 -6.88 20.23 2.67
N GLY A 264 -6.78 19.12 3.37
CA GLY A 264 -7.04 17.78 2.83
C GLY A 264 -7.09 16.73 3.92
N ASP A 265 -6.93 15.48 3.52
CA ASP A 265 -7.05 14.31 4.40
C ASP A 265 -5.71 13.85 5.02
N GLY A 266 -4.65 14.64 4.84
CA GLY A 266 -3.29 14.36 5.29
C GLY A 266 -2.37 13.81 4.20
N VAL A 267 -2.93 13.37 3.06
CA VAL A 267 -2.15 12.91 1.90
C VAL A 267 -2.59 13.62 0.62
N VAL A 268 -3.90 13.70 0.39
CA VAL A 268 -4.49 14.30 -0.81
C VAL A 268 -5.25 15.57 -0.41
N PRO A 269 -5.01 16.70 -1.09
CA PRO A 269 -5.81 17.89 -0.90
C PRO A 269 -7.28 17.62 -1.22
N PHE A 270 -8.21 18.16 -0.43
CA PHE A 270 -9.64 17.90 -0.60
C PHE A 270 -10.13 18.24 -2.02
N GLU A 271 -9.67 19.35 -2.57
CA GLU A 271 -10.06 19.78 -3.92
C GLU A 271 -9.56 18.81 -5.02
N TRP A 272 -8.50 18.05 -4.77
CA TRP A 272 -7.96 17.06 -5.69
C TRP A 272 -8.74 15.74 -5.67
N THR A 273 -9.59 15.53 -4.67
CA THR A 273 -10.49 14.37 -4.62
C THR A 273 -11.79 14.57 -5.39
N GLN A 274 -12.01 15.77 -5.95
CA GLN A 274 -13.24 16.10 -6.64
C GLN A 274 -13.17 15.67 -8.11
N LEU A 275 -14.23 15.03 -8.61
CA LEU A 275 -14.36 14.62 -10.02
C LEU A 275 -15.55 15.32 -10.65
N LYS A 276 -15.33 15.96 -11.80
CA LYS A 276 -16.39 16.63 -12.56
C LYS A 276 -17.42 15.60 -13.02
N GLY A 277 -18.72 15.90 -12.81
CA GLY A 277 -19.82 15.01 -13.19
C GLY A 277 -20.10 13.88 -12.19
N ALA A 278 -19.27 13.73 -11.15
CA ALA A 278 -19.55 12.82 -10.04
C ALA A 278 -20.35 13.51 -8.92
N ARG A 279 -21.00 12.72 -8.07
CA ARG A 279 -21.52 13.19 -6.80
C ARG A 279 -20.38 13.32 -5.80
N ASN A 280 -19.99 14.56 -5.54
CA ASN A 280 -18.86 14.90 -4.70
C ASN A 280 -19.27 15.08 -3.23
N VAL A 281 -18.55 14.43 -2.31
CA VAL A 281 -18.82 14.41 -0.87
C VAL A 281 -17.61 14.93 -0.09
N GLU A 282 -17.83 15.92 0.76
CA GLU A 282 -16.85 16.43 1.71
C GLU A 282 -17.07 15.85 3.10
N LEU A 283 -16.00 15.34 3.71
CA LEU A 283 -16.01 14.84 5.08
C LEU A 283 -15.03 15.63 5.96
N PRO A 284 -15.52 16.62 6.71
CA PRO A 284 -14.72 17.31 7.72
C PRO A 284 -14.15 16.33 8.74
N GLY A 285 -12.87 16.51 9.09
CA GLY A 285 -12.16 15.75 10.11
C GLY A 285 -11.73 14.34 9.70
N VAL A 286 -12.03 13.88 8.49
CA VAL A 286 -11.67 12.54 8.00
C VAL A 286 -10.28 12.52 7.37
N VAL A 287 -9.49 11.49 7.71
CA VAL A 287 -8.10 11.32 7.30
C VAL A 287 -7.94 10.23 6.23
N HIS A 288 -6.82 10.28 5.51
CA HIS A 288 -6.58 9.46 4.32
C HIS A 288 -6.46 7.98 4.63
N SER A 289 -5.65 7.64 5.61
CA SER A 289 -5.18 6.28 5.85
C SER A 289 -5.93 5.62 6.99
N ILE A 290 -5.85 4.29 7.05
CA ILE A 290 -6.45 3.45 8.11
C ILE A 290 -5.75 3.68 9.49
N ASN A 291 -4.76 4.57 9.52
CA ASN A 291 -4.05 5.05 10.70
C ASN A 291 -4.00 6.57 10.75
N GLU A 292 -3.69 7.08 11.94
CA GLU A 292 -3.37 8.49 12.14
C GLU A 292 -2.19 8.87 11.24
N ALA A 293 -2.28 10.04 10.61
CA ALA A 293 -1.37 10.49 9.57
C ALA A 293 0.11 10.38 10.02
N GLY A 294 0.89 9.59 9.29
CA GLY A 294 2.31 9.38 9.59
C GLY A 294 2.62 8.42 10.75
N THR A 295 1.64 7.65 11.26
CA THR A 295 1.84 6.75 12.42
C THR A 295 1.29 5.34 12.18
N THR A 296 1.72 4.35 12.98
CA THR A 296 1.13 2.99 12.99
C THR A 296 -0.11 2.86 13.85
N ILE A 297 -0.61 3.96 14.42
CA ILE A 297 -1.71 3.97 15.37
C ILE A 297 -3.01 3.96 14.57
N ALA A 298 -3.86 2.98 14.83
CA ALA A 298 -5.17 2.89 14.22
C ALA A 298 -5.97 4.17 14.49
N THR A 299 -6.71 4.64 13.48
CA THR A 299 -7.58 5.82 13.60
C THR A 299 -9.03 5.42 13.42
N ASP A 300 -9.91 6.07 14.15
CA ASP A 300 -11.35 6.06 13.92
C ASP A 300 -11.78 7.17 12.95
N ARG A 301 -10.84 7.90 12.34
CA ARG A 301 -11.13 9.02 11.42
C ARG A 301 -10.98 8.65 9.95
N TRP A 302 -10.70 7.39 9.63
CA TRP A 302 -10.54 6.92 8.25
C TRP A 302 -11.91 6.77 7.55
N TYR A 303 -11.94 6.92 6.22
CA TYR A 303 -13.17 6.80 5.41
C TYR A 303 -13.98 5.53 5.69
N GLY A 304 -13.30 4.41 5.94
CA GLY A 304 -13.92 3.11 6.20
C GLY A 304 -14.16 2.79 7.68
N SER A 305 -13.87 3.72 8.60
CA SER A 305 -14.11 3.52 10.02
C SER A 305 -15.60 3.49 10.35
N GLU A 306 -15.97 2.74 11.39
CA GLU A 306 -17.36 2.47 11.78
C GLU A 306 -18.19 3.75 12.00
N ASN A 307 -17.57 4.79 12.55
CA ASN A 307 -18.15 6.11 12.84
C ASN A 307 -18.11 7.08 11.65
N VAL A 308 -17.45 6.73 10.55
CA VAL A 308 -17.29 7.61 9.37
C VAL A 308 -18.16 7.16 8.20
N ILE A 309 -18.31 5.85 7.99
CA ILE A 309 -18.96 5.30 6.79
C ILE A 309 -20.43 5.75 6.63
N ASP A 310 -21.14 5.98 7.73
CA ASP A 310 -22.54 6.43 7.71
C ASP A 310 -22.70 7.86 7.18
N ARG A 311 -21.60 8.61 7.06
CA ARG A 311 -21.59 9.97 6.51
C ARG A 311 -21.59 9.99 4.98
N TRP A 312 -21.24 8.90 4.31
CA TRP A 312 -21.12 8.85 2.85
C TRP A 312 -21.80 7.64 2.20
N LEU A 313 -21.92 6.49 2.88
CA LEU A 313 -22.55 5.31 2.30
C LEU A 313 -24.03 5.54 1.90
N PRO A 314 -24.87 6.27 2.67
CA PRO A 314 -26.24 6.55 2.24
C PRO A 314 -26.32 7.30 0.91
N ILE A 315 -25.34 8.16 0.61
CA ILE A 315 -25.24 8.88 -0.67
C ILE A 315 -24.98 7.91 -1.81
N VAL A 316 -24.12 6.91 -1.59
CA VAL A 316 -23.86 5.85 -2.58
C VAL A 316 -25.13 5.05 -2.83
N LEU A 317 -25.83 4.62 -1.77
CA LEU A 317 -27.06 3.84 -1.90
C LEU A 317 -28.19 4.61 -2.59
N GLU A 318 -28.29 5.92 -2.36
CA GLU A 318 -29.22 6.79 -3.08
C GLU A 318 -28.83 6.87 -4.57
N GLU A 319 -27.55 7.11 -4.87
CA GLU A 319 -27.04 7.26 -6.24
C GLU A 319 -27.21 5.98 -7.07
N THR A 320 -27.09 4.81 -6.45
CA THR A 320 -27.28 3.49 -7.07
C THR A 320 -28.73 3.03 -7.10
N GLY A 321 -29.65 3.75 -6.46
CA GLY A 321 -31.06 3.35 -6.33
C GLY A 321 -31.27 2.15 -5.40
N LEU A 322 -30.29 1.81 -4.56
CA LEU A 322 -30.34 0.72 -3.58
C LEU A 322 -30.93 1.14 -2.23
N SER A 323 -31.41 2.38 -2.08
CA SER A 323 -32.00 2.83 -0.81
C SER A 323 -33.25 2.01 -0.44
N LYS A 324 -33.24 1.38 0.74
CA LYS A 324 -34.45 0.74 1.31
C LYS A 324 -35.54 1.79 1.50
N GLY A 325 -36.66 1.62 0.80
CA GLY A 325 -37.75 2.59 0.76
C GLY A 325 -38.20 3.07 2.14
N LYS A 326 -38.07 4.37 2.39
CA LYS A 326 -38.95 5.11 3.29
C LYS A 326 -39.67 6.18 2.47
N GLY A 327 -40.96 6.28 2.73
CA GLY A 327 -41.94 6.97 1.92
C GLY A 327 -41.60 8.43 1.58
N SER A 328 -42.15 8.81 0.44
CA SER A 328 -42.36 10.18 -0.02
C SER A 328 -42.45 11.22 1.10
N SER A 329 -41.57 12.22 1.05
CA SER A 329 -41.96 13.58 1.41
C SER A 329 -41.40 14.54 0.36
N GLN A 330 -42.34 15.29 -0.19
CA GLN A 330 -42.22 16.24 -1.27
C GLN A 330 -41.71 17.59 -0.74
N GLN A 331 -41.02 18.32 -1.63
CA GLN A 331 -40.92 19.80 -1.71
C GLN A 331 -39.98 20.53 -0.73
N ASN A 332 -39.23 21.59 -1.09
CA ASN A 332 -39.20 22.48 -2.27
C ASN A 332 -37.79 23.10 -2.45
N GLY A 333 -37.45 23.47 -3.68
CA GLY A 333 -36.13 24.04 -4.03
C GLY A 333 -35.95 25.54 -3.83
N ALA A 334 -34.73 26.00 -4.13
CA ALA A 334 -34.44 27.34 -4.63
C ALA A 334 -33.06 27.34 -5.34
N SER A 335 -33.06 27.89 -6.55
CA SER A 335 -31.93 28.16 -7.43
C SER A 335 -31.09 29.35 -6.96
N ASN A 336 -29.81 29.42 -7.34
CA ASN A 336 -29.24 30.49 -8.19
C ASN A 336 -27.71 30.36 -8.38
N LEU A 337 -27.34 30.16 -9.64
CA LEU A 337 -26.35 30.88 -10.47
C LEU A 337 -25.08 31.47 -9.83
N SER A 338 -23.95 31.14 -10.48
CA SER A 338 -22.66 31.82 -10.37
C SER A 338 -22.70 33.22 -11.00
N PRO A 339 -21.66 34.04 -10.72
CA PRO A 339 -20.84 34.47 -11.85
C PRO A 339 -19.35 34.57 -11.49
N PHE A 340 -18.48 34.04 -12.33
CA PHE A 340 -17.38 34.78 -12.97
C PHE A 340 -16.69 33.86 -13.98
N ALA A 341 -17.15 33.97 -15.21
CA ALA A 341 -16.38 33.67 -16.41
C ALA A 341 -15.78 34.98 -16.92
N GLY A 342 -14.50 34.95 -17.32
CA GLY A 342 -13.75 36.09 -17.86
C GLY A 342 -12.25 35.77 -17.82
N LEU A 343 -11.77 34.78 -18.58
CA LEU A 343 -11.21 34.93 -19.94
C LEU A 343 -9.92 35.78 -20.02
N GLN A 344 -8.83 35.10 -20.39
CA GLN A 344 -8.22 35.30 -21.71
C GLN A 344 -7.35 36.56 -21.92
N GLU A 345 -6.42 36.85 -21.01
CA GLU A 345 -5.46 37.93 -21.25
C GLU A 345 -4.06 37.72 -20.63
N TRP A 346 -3.49 36.50 -20.74
CA TRP A 346 -2.07 36.31 -20.36
C TRP A 346 -1.31 35.24 -21.16
N ALA A 347 -1.78 34.89 -22.37
CA ALA A 347 -1.02 34.05 -23.29
C ALA A 347 -0.77 34.78 -24.61
N SER A 348 0.32 35.54 -24.70
CA SER A 348 1.07 35.77 -25.96
C SER A 348 2.29 36.66 -25.75
N ASN A 349 3.46 36.03 -25.63
CA ASN A 349 4.73 36.42 -26.26
C ASN A 349 5.79 35.36 -25.88
N LEU A 350 5.94 34.32 -26.71
CA LEU A 350 6.96 34.19 -27.78
C LEU A 350 8.36 33.94 -27.17
N MET A 351 8.74 32.67 -27.03
CA MET A 351 9.52 31.85 -28.00
C MET A 351 11.04 31.99 -27.85
N ALA A 352 11.70 30.88 -27.48
CA ALA A 352 12.78 30.23 -28.25
C ALA A 352 13.34 29.03 -27.45
N LYS A 353 13.44 27.86 -28.10
CA LYS A 353 14.29 26.74 -27.66
C LYS A 353 15.76 27.06 -28.00
N PRO A 354 16.74 26.41 -27.33
CA PRO A 354 17.29 25.16 -27.87
C PRO A 354 17.47 24.05 -26.83
N GLU A 355 17.89 22.90 -27.36
CA GLU A 355 17.83 21.54 -26.83
C GLU A 355 18.95 21.15 -25.84
N ASP A 356 18.65 20.05 -25.13
CA ASP A 356 19.50 19.02 -24.51
C ASP A 356 20.53 19.38 -23.42
N GLU A 357 20.28 18.87 -22.20
CA GLU A 357 21.20 17.99 -21.45
C GLU A 357 20.57 17.53 -20.11
N SER A 358 20.84 16.27 -19.72
CA SER A 358 20.65 15.67 -18.38
C SER A 358 19.43 14.74 -18.12
N VAL A 359 19.36 13.64 -18.87
CA VAL A 359 18.59 12.41 -18.53
C VAL A 359 19.03 11.74 -17.20
N ALA A 360 20.04 12.28 -16.51
CA ALA A 360 20.52 11.80 -15.22
C ALA A 360 19.87 12.51 -14.00
N SER A 361 19.35 13.74 -14.17
CA SER A 361 18.73 14.52 -13.08
C SER A 361 17.27 14.11 -12.82
N SER A 362 16.54 13.71 -13.87
CA SER A 362 15.12 13.28 -13.76
C SER A 362 14.95 11.94 -13.02
N ARG A 363 16.01 11.12 -12.95
CA ARG A 363 16.00 9.82 -12.23
C ARG A 363 15.91 9.97 -10.71
N ARG A 364 16.47 11.02 -10.12
CA ARG A 364 16.45 11.26 -8.65
C ARG A 364 15.17 11.95 -8.19
N GLY A 365 14.63 12.87 -8.99
CA GLY A 365 13.33 13.50 -8.74
C GLY A 365 12.20 12.47 -8.81
N ALA A 366 12.21 11.62 -9.85
CA ALA A 366 11.12 10.68 -10.09
C ALA A 366 10.93 9.63 -8.96
N ILE A 367 12.02 9.20 -8.32
CA ILE A 367 11.98 8.27 -7.19
C ILE A 367 11.51 8.98 -5.92
N LYS A 368 11.88 10.26 -5.74
CA LYS A 368 11.53 11.04 -4.55
C LYS A 368 10.02 11.26 -4.42
N ASP A 369 9.30 11.57 -5.50
CA ASP A 369 7.86 11.88 -5.40
C ASP A 369 7.00 10.62 -5.21
N ILE A 370 7.37 9.50 -5.84
CA ILE A 370 6.69 8.20 -5.64
C ILE A 370 6.93 7.71 -4.21
N VAL A 371 8.16 7.81 -3.71
CA VAL A 371 8.51 7.45 -2.33
C VAL A 371 7.85 8.38 -1.33
N ALA A 372 7.71 9.68 -1.63
CA ALA A 372 7.00 10.62 -0.78
C ALA A 372 5.53 10.24 -0.63
N VAL A 373 4.80 9.94 -1.71
CA VAL A 373 3.39 9.51 -1.59
C VAL A 373 3.28 8.12 -0.93
N MET A 374 4.14 7.17 -1.27
CA MET A 374 4.12 5.83 -0.64
C MET A 374 4.49 5.83 0.85
N ALA A 375 5.35 6.76 1.29
CA ALA A 375 5.73 6.90 2.69
C ALA A 375 4.61 7.51 3.55
N LEU A 376 3.63 8.19 2.92
CA LEU A 376 2.59 8.95 3.59
C LEU A 376 1.22 8.24 3.60
N THR A 377 0.94 7.35 2.64
CA THR A 377 -0.33 6.57 2.59
C THR A 377 -0.35 5.36 3.53
N VAL A 378 0.81 4.84 3.94
CA VAL A 378 0.92 3.72 4.87
C VAL A 378 1.63 4.20 6.11
N GLY A 379 0.89 4.54 7.15
CA GLY A 379 1.47 4.70 8.47
C GLY A 379 2.03 3.40 9.07
N SER A 380 2.42 2.39 8.28
CA SER A 380 3.46 1.47 8.73
C SER A 380 4.83 2.17 8.66
N MET A 381 5.02 3.23 9.46
CA MET A 381 6.35 3.67 9.87
C MET A 381 6.85 2.74 11.00
N VAL A 382 7.14 1.49 10.65
CA VAL A 382 8.54 1.11 10.79
C VAL A 382 9.12 1.55 9.45
N PRO A 383 10.11 2.46 9.41
CA PRO A 383 10.44 3.21 8.20
C PRO A 383 10.67 2.24 7.03
N LEU A 384 9.68 2.06 6.16
CA LEU A 384 9.83 1.32 4.89
C LEU A 384 10.76 2.12 3.97
N THR A 385 10.86 3.44 4.17
CA THR A 385 11.82 4.31 3.49
C THR A 385 13.26 4.11 3.92
N ASP A 386 13.55 3.47 5.05
CA ASP A 386 14.91 3.00 5.36
C ASP A 386 15.02 1.49 5.20
N SER A 387 13.98 0.71 5.48
CA SER A 387 14.03 -0.76 5.29
C SER A 387 14.16 -1.15 3.81
N VAL A 388 13.48 -0.45 2.88
CA VAL A 388 13.56 -0.70 1.42
C VAL A 388 14.72 0.08 0.80
N ARG A 389 14.97 1.33 1.21
CA ARG A 389 16.11 2.13 0.71
C ARG A 389 17.45 1.55 1.17
N VAL A 390 17.53 0.95 2.37
CA VAL A 390 18.77 0.42 2.93
C VAL A 390 18.95 -1.08 2.67
N ALA A 391 17.86 -1.86 2.52
CA ALA A 391 17.97 -3.14 1.80
C ALA A 391 18.56 -2.87 0.40
N ASN A 392 18.02 -1.90 -0.34
CA ASN A 392 18.57 -1.51 -1.64
C ASN A 392 19.99 -0.93 -1.58
N ALA A 393 20.40 -0.22 -0.52
CA ALA A 393 21.77 0.27 -0.35
C ALA A 393 22.80 -0.87 -0.19
N MET A 394 22.39 -2.00 0.39
CA MET A 394 23.24 -3.19 0.40
C MET A 394 23.46 -3.72 -1.02
N TYR A 395 22.41 -3.74 -1.86
CA TYR A 395 22.43 -4.28 -3.23
C TYR A 395 22.67 -3.24 -4.35
N GLU A 396 23.00 -1.97 -4.04
CA GLU A 396 23.29 -0.96 -5.05
C GLU A 396 24.39 -1.48 -6.00
N ASN A 397 24.02 -1.64 -7.28
CA ASN A 397 24.84 -2.19 -8.37
C ASN A 397 25.25 -3.67 -8.22
N ALA A 398 24.51 -4.51 -7.48
CA ALA A 398 24.71 -5.95 -7.53
C ALA A 398 24.32 -6.47 -8.92
N PRO A 399 25.25 -7.04 -9.72
CA PRO A 399 24.86 -7.69 -10.96
C PRO A 399 23.96 -8.88 -10.61
N VAL A 400 22.94 -9.13 -11.44
CA VAL A 400 22.18 -10.38 -11.38
C VAL A 400 23.09 -11.50 -11.92
N GLY A 401 24.09 -11.86 -11.11
CA GLY A 401 24.99 -12.98 -11.38
C GLY A 401 24.37 -14.24 -10.82
N VAL A 402 24.09 -15.21 -11.69
CA VAL A 402 23.67 -16.56 -11.31
C VAL A 402 24.90 -17.30 -10.75
N SER A 403 25.35 -16.98 -9.53
CA SER A 403 26.38 -17.79 -8.87
C SER A 403 25.73 -19.09 -8.39
N GLU A 404 26.44 -20.21 -8.51
CA GLU A 404 25.96 -21.49 -7.97
C GLU A 404 25.82 -21.43 -6.44
N ILE A 405 24.86 -22.17 -5.91
CA ILE A 405 24.66 -22.32 -4.46
C ILE A 405 25.68 -23.32 -3.94
N THR A 406 26.54 -22.90 -3.02
CA THR A 406 27.48 -23.79 -2.33
C THR A 406 26.83 -24.32 -1.06
N LYS A 407 26.78 -25.64 -0.89
CA LYS A 407 26.28 -26.31 0.34
C LYS A 407 27.44 -26.75 1.21
N LEU A 408 27.31 -26.53 2.52
CA LEU A 408 28.29 -26.90 3.53
C LEU A 408 27.82 -28.13 4.33
N PRO A 409 28.74 -28.91 4.93
CA PRO A 409 28.39 -30.10 5.72
C PRO A 409 27.44 -29.84 6.88
N SER A 410 27.42 -28.61 7.42
CA SER A 410 26.55 -28.20 8.53
C SER A 410 25.07 -28.04 8.14
N GLY A 411 24.75 -28.10 6.84
CA GLY A 411 23.43 -27.77 6.29
C GLY A 411 23.28 -26.30 5.91
N VAL A 412 24.26 -25.45 6.22
CA VAL A 412 24.33 -24.08 5.71
C VAL A 412 24.58 -24.11 4.21
N SER A 413 23.97 -23.20 3.48
CA SER A 413 24.33 -22.95 2.08
C SER A 413 24.48 -21.47 1.83
N TYR A 414 25.25 -21.10 0.81
CA TYR A 414 25.40 -19.70 0.45
C TYR A 414 25.49 -19.48 -1.05
N GLN A 415 25.19 -18.24 -1.43
CA GLN A 415 25.27 -17.74 -2.80
C GLN A 415 25.90 -16.35 -2.80
N ASP A 416 26.94 -16.15 -3.62
CA ASP A 416 27.56 -14.85 -3.80
C ASP A 416 26.72 -14.01 -4.76
N LEU A 417 26.06 -12.99 -4.22
CA LEU A 417 25.29 -12.03 -5.00
C LEU A 417 26.19 -10.97 -5.63
N ARG A 418 27.34 -10.71 -5.01
CA ARG A 418 28.38 -9.83 -5.53
C ARG A 418 29.73 -10.22 -4.95
N GLN A 419 30.73 -10.38 -5.81
CA GLN A 419 32.10 -10.57 -5.35
C GLN A 419 32.71 -9.23 -4.89
N GLY A 420 33.41 -9.25 -3.76
CA GLY A 420 34.19 -8.11 -3.28
C GLY A 420 35.63 -8.15 -3.79
N ASP A 421 36.34 -7.05 -3.65
CA ASP A 421 37.73 -6.89 -4.09
C ASP A 421 38.70 -6.56 -2.94
N GLY A 422 38.19 -6.30 -1.73
CA GLY A 422 39.01 -6.03 -0.56
C GLY A 422 39.50 -7.28 0.18
N ASP A 423 40.00 -7.09 1.40
CA ASP A 423 40.59 -8.16 2.22
C ASP A 423 39.66 -9.36 2.42
N VAL A 424 40.25 -10.56 2.44
CA VAL A 424 39.52 -11.82 2.61
C VAL A 424 39.17 -12.04 4.09
N VAL A 425 37.91 -12.39 4.34
CA VAL A 425 37.42 -12.84 5.65
C VAL A 425 37.90 -14.27 5.90
N SER A 426 38.75 -14.45 6.93
CA SER A 426 39.27 -15.74 7.37
C SER A 426 39.14 -15.92 8.88
N GLU A 427 39.31 -17.16 9.37
CA GLU A 427 39.30 -17.46 10.79
C GLU A 427 40.34 -16.64 11.57
N GLY A 428 40.00 -16.23 12.79
CA GLY A 428 40.81 -15.38 13.66
C GLY A 428 40.77 -13.88 13.33
N LYS A 429 40.20 -13.49 12.18
CA LYS A 429 40.06 -12.08 11.80
C LYS A 429 38.87 -11.41 12.46
N ARG A 430 39.03 -10.13 12.79
CA ARG A 430 37.92 -9.29 13.26
C ARG A 430 37.22 -8.69 12.05
N VAL A 431 35.91 -8.88 11.95
CA VAL A 431 35.11 -8.45 10.79
C VAL A 431 33.97 -7.55 11.21
N ASN A 432 33.74 -6.51 10.42
CA ASN A 432 32.57 -5.62 10.53
C ASN A 432 31.62 -5.93 9.37
N ILE A 433 30.37 -6.25 9.66
CA ILE A 433 29.37 -6.57 8.64
C ILE A 433 28.15 -5.65 8.70
N GLN A 434 27.65 -5.32 7.52
CA GLN A 434 26.24 -4.94 7.33
C GLN A 434 25.45 -6.21 7.02
N TRP A 435 24.20 -6.29 7.46
CA TRP A 435 23.42 -7.51 7.38
C TRP A 435 21.91 -7.27 7.27
N SER A 436 21.21 -8.23 6.67
CA SER A 436 19.74 -8.29 6.61
C SER A 436 19.28 -9.72 6.86
N LEU A 437 18.53 -9.93 7.94
CA LEU A 437 18.00 -11.21 8.37
C LEU A 437 16.54 -11.35 7.93
N LYS A 438 16.22 -12.47 7.30
CA LYS A 438 14.90 -12.78 6.74
C LYS A 438 14.50 -14.21 7.07
N ARG A 439 13.21 -14.49 6.97
CA ARG A 439 12.66 -15.85 6.93
C ARG A 439 12.74 -16.42 5.51
N SER A 440 12.61 -17.74 5.39
CA SER A 440 12.56 -18.45 4.10
C SER A 440 11.46 -17.96 3.15
N ASN A 441 10.37 -17.44 3.69
CA ASN A 441 9.28 -16.81 2.93
C ASN A 441 9.53 -15.33 2.55
N GLY A 442 10.76 -14.82 2.74
CA GLY A 442 11.17 -13.48 2.31
C GLY A 442 10.85 -12.35 3.30
N TYR A 443 10.15 -12.62 4.41
CA TYR A 443 9.85 -11.61 5.43
C TYR A 443 11.13 -11.17 6.16
N ILE A 444 11.40 -9.86 6.18
CA ILE A 444 12.51 -9.28 6.96
C ILE A 444 12.19 -9.38 8.46
N ILE A 445 13.16 -9.91 9.19
CA ILE A 445 13.14 -9.98 10.66
C ILE A 445 13.83 -8.75 11.23
N ASP A 446 15.06 -8.47 10.77
CA ASP A 446 15.86 -7.32 11.21
C ASP A 446 17.02 -7.06 10.25
N SER A 447 17.72 -5.94 10.42
CA SER A 447 18.90 -5.57 9.63
C SER A 447 19.80 -4.58 10.39
N SER A 448 21.05 -4.44 9.98
CA SER A 448 21.90 -3.35 10.50
C SER A 448 21.36 -1.96 10.13
N ALA A 449 20.56 -1.87 9.06
CA ALA A 449 19.87 -0.65 8.66
C ALA A 449 18.86 -0.15 9.70
N SER A 450 18.13 -1.06 10.33
CA SER A 450 17.16 -0.75 11.39
C SER A 450 17.80 -0.37 12.72
N ASN A 451 19.14 -0.37 12.78
CA ASN A 451 19.94 0.00 13.93
C ASN A 451 20.96 1.10 13.55
N ASP A 452 20.50 2.15 12.86
CA ASP A 452 21.30 3.31 12.42
C ASP A 452 22.55 2.96 11.57
N GLY A 453 22.52 1.82 10.88
CA GLY A 453 23.65 1.32 10.10
C GLY A 453 24.82 0.81 10.95
N VAL A 454 24.64 0.63 12.26
CA VAL A 454 25.68 0.10 13.15
C VAL A 454 26.04 -1.32 12.70
N PRO A 455 27.31 -1.58 12.32
CA PRO A 455 27.71 -2.90 11.85
C PRO A 455 27.73 -3.90 13.02
N PHE A 456 27.45 -5.15 12.70
CA PHE A 456 27.75 -6.23 13.63
C PHE A 456 29.24 -6.57 13.54
N ILE A 457 29.91 -6.62 14.69
CA ILE A 457 31.37 -6.81 14.79
C ILE A 457 31.65 -8.07 15.58
N PHE A 458 32.39 -9.01 15.00
CA PHE A 458 32.79 -10.24 15.66
C PHE A 458 34.16 -10.71 15.19
N VAL A 459 34.73 -11.70 15.87
CA VAL A 459 35.95 -12.41 15.45
C VAL A 459 35.52 -13.76 14.89
N VAL A 460 35.91 -14.04 13.64
CA VAL A 460 35.54 -15.29 12.96
C VAL A 460 36.20 -16.48 13.68
N GLY A 461 35.42 -17.52 13.99
CA GLY A 461 35.83 -18.69 14.76
C GLY A 461 35.78 -18.50 16.27
N ASN A 462 35.36 -17.34 16.78
CA ASN A 462 35.29 -17.12 18.22
C ASN A 462 34.11 -17.85 18.86
N THR A 463 34.42 -18.89 19.63
CA THR A 463 33.44 -19.68 20.40
C THR A 463 33.46 -19.38 21.90
N ASN A 464 34.35 -18.50 22.38
CA ASN A 464 34.50 -18.18 23.80
C ASN A 464 33.27 -17.41 24.31
N LYS A 465 32.49 -18.01 25.22
CA LYS A 465 31.27 -17.41 25.78
C LYS A 465 31.53 -16.18 26.64
N ASP A 466 32.73 -16.05 27.18
CA ASP A 466 33.14 -14.91 28.00
C ASP A 466 33.67 -13.75 27.14
N ALA A 467 33.92 -13.99 25.86
CA ALA A 467 34.26 -12.97 24.89
C ALA A 467 32.98 -12.40 24.25
N GLY A 468 32.76 -11.09 24.42
CA GLY A 468 31.61 -10.40 23.82
C GLY A 468 31.58 -10.51 22.29
N ASN A 469 30.37 -10.48 21.73
CA ASN A 469 30.07 -10.46 20.28
C ASN A 469 30.56 -11.69 19.49
N ARG A 470 30.01 -12.88 19.82
CA ARG A 470 30.12 -14.08 18.98
C ARG A 470 29.10 -14.04 17.83
N ALA A 471 29.42 -14.60 16.67
CA ALA A 471 28.47 -14.78 15.59
C ALA A 471 27.64 -16.07 15.76
N ILE A 472 26.40 -16.07 15.27
CA ILE A 472 25.61 -17.29 15.07
C ILE A 472 26.37 -18.25 14.16
N LYS A 473 26.25 -19.55 14.42
CA LYS A 473 27.11 -20.58 13.80
C LYS A 473 27.11 -20.53 12.27
N GLY A 474 25.93 -20.41 11.67
CA GLY A 474 25.82 -20.35 10.21
C GLY A 474 26.39 -19.08 9.59
N LEU A 475 26.41 -17.97 10.32
CA LEU A 475 27.12 -16.76 9.89
C LEU A 475 28.63 -16.96 10.00
N ASP A 476 29.12 -17.48 11.12
CA ASP A 476 30.56 -17.71 11.35
C ASP A 476 31.19 -18.64 10.29
N GLU A 477 30.44 -19.66 9.87
CA GLU A 477 30.84 -20.57 8.81
C GLU A 477 30.65 -19.96 7.42
N GLY A 478 29.46 -19.41 7.12
CA GLY A 478 29.08 -18.97 5.78
C GLY A 478 29.78 -17.70 5.27
N ILE A 479 30.33 -16.88 6.18
CA ILE A 479 31.07 -15.67 5.82
C ILE A 479 32.51 -15.93 5.35
N ARG A 480 33.07 -17.11 5.67
CA ARG A 480 34.47 -17.43 5.38
C ARG A 480 34.73 -17.39 3.88
N GLY A 481 35.86 -16.80 3.49
CA GLY A 481 36.26 -16.65 2.08
C GLY A 481 35.56 -15.51 1.35
N MET A 482 34.69 -14.72 1.99
CA MET A 482 34.19 -13.47 1.39
C MET A 482 35.27 -12.40 1.35
N ASN A 483 35.28 -11.56 0.33
CA ASN A 483 36.08 -10.34 0.28
C ASN A 483 35.27 -9.13 0.79
N VAL A 484 35.94 -8.16 1.43
CA VAL A 484 35.35 -6.86 1.75
C VAL A 484 34.72 -6.23 0.51
N GLY A 485 33.53 -5.66 0.67
CA GLY A 485 32.72 -5.11 -0.43
C GLY A 485 31.80 -6.11 -1.14
N GLY A 486 32.01 -7.42 -0.92
CA GLY A 486 31.15 -8.48 -1.45
C GLY A 486 29.79 -8.56 -0.74
N ILE A 487 28.83 -9.23 -1.38
CA ILE A 487 27.49 -9.51 -0.84
C ILE A 487 27.21 -10.99 -1.00
N ARG A 488 26.87 -11.66 0.09
CA ARG A 488 26.53 -13.09 0.10
C ARG A 488 25.22 -13.31 0.80
N ARG A 489 24.38 -14.17 0.23
CA ARG A 489 23.20 -14.74 0.88
C ARG A 489 23.62 -16.03 1.55
N ILE A 490 23.40 -16.14 2.86
CA ILE A 490 23.62 -17.34 3.65
C ILE A 490 22.25 -17.88 4.06
N VAL A 491 21.94 -19.11 3.67
CA VAL A 491 20.74 -19.85 4.08
C VAL A 491 21.14 -20.78 5.23
N MET A 492 20.55 -20.56 6.39
CA MET A 492 20.88 -21.27 7.62
C MET A 492 19.66 -22.04 8.15
N PRO A 493 19.74 -23.35 8.34
CA PRO A 493 18.68 -24.08 9.04
C PRO A 493 18.60 -23.60 10.49
N PRO A 494 17.44 -23.75 11.18
CA PRO A 494 17.26 -23.35 12.58
C PRO A 494 18.37 -23.87 13.50
N SER A 495 18.85 -25.09 13.28
CA SER A 495 19.96 -25.73 14.01
C SER A 495 21.30 -24.97 13.95
N GLN A 496 21.48 -24.08 12.98
CA GLN A 496 22.71 -23.28 12.77
C GLN A 496 22.53 -21.79 13.11
N THR A 497 21.43 -21.42 13.77
CA THR A 497 21.12 -20.00 14.08
C THR A 497 21.08 -19.73 15.60
N PHE A 498 19.92 -19.37 16.13
CA PHE A 498 19.72 -18.85 17.49
C PHE A 498 19.54 -19.98 18.52
N THR A 499 20.36 -21.03 18.43
CA THR A 499 20.27 -22.21 19.30
C THR A 499 20.68 -21.94 20.75
N GLU A 500 21.45 -20.88 20.98
CA GLU A 500 21.84 -20.40 22.32
C GLU A 500 20.92 -19.26 22.84
N GLY A 501 19.76 -19.04 22.22
CA GLY A 501 18.78 -18.02 22.61
C GLY A 501 19.05 -16.62 22.05
N LEU A 502 18.32 -15.63 22.58
CA LEU A 502 18.33 -14.21 22.16
C LEU A 502 18.61 -13.24 23.32
N GLY A 503 19.19 -13.78 24.39
CA GLY A 503 19.52 -13.05 25.61
C GLY A 503 20.86 -12.33 25.51
N GLU A 504 21.24 -11.67 26.59
CA GLU A 504 22.56 -11.07 26.72
C GLU A 504 23.65 -12.16 26.63
N GLY A 505 24.69 -11.92 25.84
CA GLY A 505 25.78 -12.89 25.59
C GLY A 505 25.47 -14.00 24.58
N SER A 506 24.23 -14.08 24.07
CA SER A 506 23.90 -14.98 22.97
C SER A 506 24.61 -14.55 21.67
N PRO A 507 24.92 -15.49 20.74
CA PRO A 507 25.57 -15.15 19.48
C PRO A 507 24.64 -14.34 18.56
N GLY A 508 25.21 -13.34 17.87
CA GLY A 508 24.50 -12.40 17.02
C GLY A 508 24.77 -12.53 15.52
N PRO A 509 24.18 -11.64 14.71
CA PRO A 509 23.46 -10.44 15.12
C PRO A 509 22.11 -10.73 15.78
N ILE A 510 21.86 -10.13 16.95
CA ILE A 510 20.59 -10.25 17.69
C ILE A 510 19.78 -8.97 17.51
N PRO A 511 18.50 -9.07 17.11
CA PRO A 511 17.66 -7.88 17.02
C PRO A 511 17.41 -7.20 18.36
N PRO A 512 17.40 -5.86 18.46
CA PRO A 512 17.20 -5.16 19.73
C PRO A 512 15.73 -5.19 20.20
N GLY A 513 14.76 -5.22 19.27
CA GLY A 513 13.33 -5.08 19.57
C GLY A 513 12.61 -6.38 19.95
N PHE A 514 11.56 -6.25 20.77
CA PHE A 514 10.70 -7.37 21.19
C PHE A 514 10.06 -8.10 20.00
N GLY A 515 9.49 -7.36 19.04
CA GLY A 515 8.80 -7.93 17.87
C GLY A 515 9.70 -8.84 17.01
N PRO A 516 10.87 -8.36 16.54
CA PRO A 516 11.85 -9.19 15.83
C PRO A 516 12.30 -10.42 16.62
N LYS A 517 12.55 -10.28 17.93
CA LYS A 517 12.90 -11.43 18.79
C LYS A 517 11.77 -12.46 18.84
N GLN A 518 10.52 -12.04 19.00
CA GLN A 518 9.35 -12.93 18.97
C GLN A 518 9.22 -13.70 17.65
N ARG A 519 9.53 -13.07 16.51
CA ARG A 519 9.53 -13.74 15.19
C ARG A 519 10.57 -14.85 15.13
N ILE A 520 11.77 -14.61 15.65
CA ILE A 520 12.83 -15.63 15.73
C ILE A 520 12.41 -16.74 16.69
N GLU A 521 11.97 -16.40 17.91
CA GLU A 521 11.56 -17.39 18.90
C GLU A 521 10.44 -18.29 18.39
N ARG A 522 9.47 -17.75 17.65
CA ARG A 522 8.39 -18.54 17.06
C ARG A 522 8.92 -19.60 16.09
N VAL A 523 9.90 -19.26 15.27
CA VAL A 523 10.54 -20.23 14.36
C VAL A 523 11.31 -21.26 15.17
N MET A 524 12.15 -20.81 16.10
CA MET A 524 13.01 -21.69 16.90
C MET A 524 12.23 -22.65 17.80
N LYS A 525 11.06 -22.24 18.32
CA LYS A 525 10.25 -23.04 19.24
C LYS A 525 9.21 -23.90 18.53
N LEU A 526 8.60 -23.41 17.45
CA LEU A 526 7.41 -24.04 16.86
C LEU A 526 7.64 -24.63 15.47
N ARG A 527 8.79 -24.33 14.84
CA ARG A 527 9.02 -24.67 13.43
C ARG A 527 10.43 -25.16 13.13
N ALA A 528 11.24 -25.44 14.15
CA ALA A 528 12.63 -25.85 13.96
C ALA A 528 12.76 -27.22 13.29
N ASP A 529 11.73 -28.05 13.40
CA ASP A 529 11.59 -29.39 12.82
C ASP A 529 10.86 -29.39 11.46
N VAL A 530 10.34 -28.24 11.02
CA VAL A 530 9.65 -28.12 9.74
C VAL A 530 10.66 -28.25 8.59
N PRO A 531 10.44 -29.16 7.63
CA PRO A 531 11.28 -29.28 6.45
C PRO A 531 11.38 -27.94 5.70
N ASP A 532 12.58 -27.60 5.23
CA ASP A 532 12.88 -26.38 4.47
C ASP A 532 12.66 -25.05 5.22
N GLU A 533 12.32 -25.07 6.52
CA GLU A 533 12.37 -23.85 7.33
C GLU A 533 13.84 -23.43 7.47
N SER A 534 14.12 -22.16 7.19
CA SER A 534 15.47 -21.61 7.21
C SER A 534 15.42 -20.10 7.43
N PHE A 535 16.51 -19.57 7.97
CA PHE A 535 16.77 -18.14 7.98
C PHE A 535 17.66 -17.78 6.79
N LEU A 536 17.36 -16.66 6.15
CA LEU A 536 18.19 -16.09 5.08
C LEU A 536 18.89 -14.88 5.67
N LEU A 537 20.21 -14.86 5.62
CA LEU A 537 21.03 -13.75 6.07
C LEU A 537 21.84 -13.24 4.89
N ASP A 538 21.49 -12.05 4.41
CA ASP A 538 22.30 -11.36 3.43
C ASP A 538 23.35 -10.53 4.18
N VAL A 539 24.63 -10.71 3.86
CA VAL A 539 25.75 -10.06 4.55
C VAL A 539 26.67 -9.32 3.58
N LYS A 540 27.23 -8.21 4.06
CA LYS A 540 28.25 -7.41 3.37
C LYS A 540 29.39 -7.09 4.34
N PRO A 541 30.56 -7.72 4.22
CA PRO A 541 31.75 -7.34 4.97
C PRO A 541 32.20 -5.93 4.54
N THR A 542 32.35 -5.04 5.53
CA THR A 542 32.75 -3.65 5.32
C THR A 542 34.17 -3.38 5.75
N ARG A 543 34.73 -4.21 6.64
CA ARG A 543 36.11 -4.14 7.11
C ARG A 543 36.57 -5.48 7.67
N VAL A 544 37.84 -5.81 7.44
CA VAL A 544 38.56 -6.94 8.05
C VAL A 544 39.83 -6.40 8.71
N GLN A 545 40.20 -6.93 9.88
CA GLN A 545 41.41 -6.58 10.64
C GLN A 545 42.13 -7.85 11.10
#